data_AF-A0A4S8MB37-F1
#
_entry.id   AF-A0A4S8MB37-F1
#
_cell.length_a   1.000
_cell.length_b   1.000
_cell.length_c   1.000
_cell.angle_alpha   90.00
_cell.angle_beta   90.00
_cell.angle_gamma   90.00
#
_symmetry.space_group_name_H-M   'P 1'
#
loop_
_entity.id
_entity.type
_entity.pdbx_description
1 polymer ?
#
loop_
_entity_poly.entity_id
_entity_poly.type
_entity_poly.pdbx_seq_one_letter_code
_entity_poly.pdbx_strand_id
1 'polypeptide(L)'
;MNAVAEVYSVAVNSNRNIPAEIEYSTSAQHSLLVGIFTQELHKWVKGYQSDRVFHPIISELSGISNTNKLHVNSKYFLSDNGLLYFEDWNGNNKLCVPESLRVQIMKEIHDSITESAHGG
;
A
#
# COMPACT_ATOMS: atom_id res chain seq x y z
N MET A 1 3.37 -33.63 -9.43
CA MET A 1 2.04 -33.98 -8.92
C MET A 1 1.24 -32.69 -8.93
N ASN A 2 0.39 -32.50 -9.94
CA ASN A 2 -0.37 -31.27 -10.13
C ASN A 2 -1.83 -31.55 -9.77
N ALA A 3 -2.35 -30.82 -8.79
CA ALA A 3 -3.77 -30.84 -8.45
C ALA A 3 -4.52 -29.90 -9.41
N VAL A 4 -5.61 -30.45 -9.96
CA VAL A 4 -6.56 -29.82 -10.88
C VAL A 4 -7.58 -29.04 -10.05
N ALA A 5 -7.96 -27.85 -10.48
CA ALA A 5 -9.16 -27.18 -9.99
C ALA A 5 -10.09 -26.93 -11.19
N GLU A 6 -11.09 -27.81 -11.34
CA GLU A 6 -12.26 -27.57 -12.17
C GLU A 6 -13.14 -26.52 -11.49
N VAL A 7 -13.55 -25.49 -12.23
CA VAL A 7 -14.62 -24.58 -11.83
C VAL A 7 -15.79 -24.84 -12.76
N TYR A 8 -16.85 -25.42 -12.19
CA TYR A 8 -18.16 -25.55 -12.83
C TYR A 8 -18.94 -24.25 -12.64
N SER A 9 -19.54 -23.76 -13.73
CA SER A 9 -20.62 -22.79 -13.67
C SER A 9 -21.75 -23.24 -14.60
N VAL A 10 -22.90 -23.56 -14.00
CA VAL A 10 -24.13 -23.94 -14.70
C VAL A 10 -24.89 -22.69 -15.15
N ALA A 11 -25.48 -22.78 -16.35
CA ALA A 11 -26.11 -21.70 -17.11
C ALA A 11 -27.34 -21.05 -16.45
N VAL A 12 -27.51 -19.74 -16.69
CA VAL A 12 -28.79 -19.05 -16.52
C VAL A 12 -29.28 -18.62 -17.91
N ASN A 13 -30.30 -19.31 -18.40
CA ASN A 13 -31.01 -18.94 -19.62
C ASN A 13 -32.18 -18.03 -19.21
N SER A 14 -32.13 -16.75 -19.56
CA SER A 14 -33.27 -15.85 -19.36
C SER A 14 -33.37 -14.86 -20.50
N ASN A 15 -34.33 -15.15 -21.37
CA ASN A 15 -34.66 -14.43 -22.59
C ASN A 15 -35.45 -13.16 -22.21
N ARG A 16 -34.77 -12.02 -21.97
CA ARG A 16 -35.36 -10.67 -21.92
C ARG A 16 -34.38 -9.63 -22.45
N ASN A 17 -34.88 -8.86 -23.42
CA ASN A 17 -34.18 -7.80 -24.11
C ASN A 17 -34.04 -6.57 -23.18
N ILE A 18 -32.91 -6.44 -22.50
CA ILE A 18 -32.49 -5.26 -21.72
C ILE A 18 -31.06 -4.96 -22.21
N PRO A 19 -30.70 -3.73 -22.61
CA PRO A 19 -29.31 -3.43 -22.96
C PRO A 19 -28.45 -3.81 -21.76
N ALA A 20 -27.53 -4.75 -21.96
CA ALA A 20 -26.66 -5.26 -20.92
C ALA A 20 -25.90 -4.06 -20.32
N GLU A 21 -26.20 -3.74 -19.06
CA GLU A 21 -25.37 -2.86 -18.28
C GLU A 21 -24.02 -3.57 -18.16
N ILE A 22 -23.01 -3.05 -18.88
CA ILE A 22 -21.67 -3.60 -18.84
C ILE A 22 -21.14 -3.28 -17.45
N GLU A 23 -21.20 -4.26 -16.55
CA GLU A 23 -20.67 -4.15 -15.21
C GLU A 23 -19.13 -4.18 -15.32
N TYR A 24 -18.52 -2.99 -15.30
CA TYR A 24 -17.08 -2.86 -15.30
C TYR A 24 -16.52 -3.27 -13.94
N SER A 25 -16.10 -4.53 -13.82
CA SER A 25 -15.33 -4.98 -12.67
C SER A 25 -13.88 -4.53 -12.83
N THR A 26 -13.48 -3.53 -12.05
CA THR A 26 -12.07 -3.15 -11.91
C THR A 26 -11.47 -3.93 -10.75
N SER A 27 -10.18 -4.27 -10.83
CA SER A 27 -9.50 -4.94 -9.71
C SER A 27 -9.50 -4.01 -8.50
N ALA A 28 -10.23 -4.38 -7.44
CA ALA A 28 -10.27 -3.62 -6.19
C ALA A 28 -8.98 -3.75 -5.36
N GLN A 29 -8.11 -4.70 -5.73
CA GLN A 29 -6.90 -5.03 -5.00
C GLN A 29 -5.73 -5.23 -5.96
N HIS A 30 -4.56 -4.69 -5.61
CA HIS A 30 -3.31 -4.93 -6.31
C HIS A 30 -2.19 -5.15 -5.29
N SER A 31 -1.35 -6.17 -5.49
CA SER A 31 -0.17 -6.42 -4.67
C SER A 31 1.09 -6.18 -5.50
N LEU A 32 1.80 -5.09 -5.21
CA LEU A 32 3.11 -4.81 -5.80
C LEU A 32 4.20 -5.25 -4.81
N LEU A 33 5.04 -6.20 -5.22
CA LEU A 33 6.25 -6.55 -4.50
C LEU A 33 7.34 -5.55 -4.89
N VAL A 34 7.64 -4.61 -4.00
CA VAL A 34 8.67 -3.59 -4.24
C VAL A 34 9.94 -3.98 -3.49
N GLY A 35 11.01 -4.26 -4.23
CA GLY A 35 12.36 -4.41 -3.68
C GLY A 35 12.99 -3.04 -3.48
N ILE A 36 13.27 -2.65 -2.24
CA ILE A 36 13.98 -1.40 -1.91
C ILE A 36 15.44 -1.74 -1.60
N PHE A 37 16.38 -1.03 -2.25
CA PHE A 37 17.80 -1.15 -1.94
C PHE A 37 18.07 -0.77 -0.48
N THR A 38 18.95 -1.51 0.20
CA THR A 38 19.23 -1.31 1.64
C THR A 38 19.69 0.12 1.97
N GLN A 39 20.44 0.76 1.08
CA GLN A 39 20.84 2.16 1.26
C GLN A 39 19.66 3.11 1.26
N GLU A 40 18.69 2.85 0.38
CA GLU A 40 17.46 3.64 0.32
C GLU A 40 16.62 3.38 1.58
N LEU A 41 16.46 2.12 1.98
CA LEU A 41 15.78 1.75 3.23
C LEU A 41 16.32 2.51 4.44
N HIS A 42 17.65 2.64 4.57
CA HIS A 42 18.26 3.43 5.65
C HIS A 42 17.86 4.90 5.63
N LYS A 43 17.69 5.53 4.45
CA LYS A 43 17.20 6.91 4.35
C LYS A 43 15.77 7.03 4.85
N TRP A 44 14.92 6.06 4.54
CA TRP A 44 13.54 6.01 5.02
C TRP A 44 13.47 5.89 6.53
N VAL A 45 14.17 4.89 7.09
CA VAL A 45 14.24 4.69 8.55
C VAL A 45 14.77 5.93 9.26
N LYS A 46 15.85 6.55 8.74
CA LYS A 46 16.38 7.80 9.29
C LYS A 46 15.39 8.96 9.16
N GLY A 47 14.69 9.06 8.04
CA GLY A 47 13.66 10.08 7.82
C GLY A 47 12.56 10.01 8.87
N TYR A 48 12.09 8.79 9.19
CA TYR A 48 11.11 8.58 10.25
C TYR A 48 11.58 9.02 11.63
N GLN A 49 12.86 8.81 11.97
CA GLN A 49 13.41 9.21 13.27
C GLN A 49 13.34 10.73 13.49
N SER A 50 13.47 11.51 12.43
CA SER A 50 13.36 12.97 12.47
C SER A 50 11.94 13.50 12.19
N ASP A 51 11.01 12.65 11.78
CA ASP A 51 9.65 13.06 11.40
C ASP A 51 8.77 13.26 12.64
N ARG A 52 8.26 14.48 12.82
CA ARG A 52 7.44 14.87 13.98
C ARG A 52 6.18 14.02 14.14
N VAL A 53 5.62 13.50 13.05
CA VAL A 53 4.38 12.71 13.05
C VAL A 53 4.68 11.23 13.25
N PHE A 54 5.64 10.70 12.51
CA PHE A 54 5.89 9.25 12.49
C PHE A 54 6.81 8.74 13.60
N HIS A 55 7.73 9.58 14.09
CA HIS A 55 8.64 9.21 15.19
C HIS A 55 7.90 8.68 16.44
N PRO A 56 6.87 9.36 16.99
CA PRO A 56 6.14 8.84 18.15
C PRO A 56 5.38 7.55 17.83
N ILE A 57 4.80 7.43 16.63
CA ILE A 57 4.03 6.25 16.20
C ILE A 57 4.95 5.02 16.15
N ILE A 58 6.13 5.14 15.55
CA ILE A 58 7.10 4.04 15.47
C ILE A 58 7.63 3.67 16.85
N SER A 59 7.86 4.65 17.73
CA SER A 59 8.32 4.39 19.10
C SER A 59 7.29 3.60 19.93
N GLU A 60 6.00 3.83 19.69
CA GLU A 60 4.90 3.06 20.27
C GLU A 60 4.83 1.65 19.68
N LEU A 61 4.80 1.52 18.34
CA LEU A 61 4.72 0.22 17.65
C LEU A 61 5.93 -0.69 17.93
N SER A 62 7.10 -0.10 18.15
CA SER A 62 8.34 -0.85 18.46
C SER A 62 8.43 -1.27 19.93
N GLY A 63 7.47 -0.89 20.79
CA GLY A 63 7.50 -1.20 22.22
C GLY A 63 8.56 -0.46 23.03
N ILE A 64 9.18 0.59 22.47
CA ILE A 64 10.24 1.40 23.14
C ILE A 64 9.61 2.40 24.12
N SER A 65 8.35 2.75 23.94
CA SER A 65 7.58 3.64 24.82
C SER A 65 7.08 2.94 26.08
N ASN A 66 7.47 3.43 27.26
CA ASN A 66 6.96 3.04 28.58
C ASN A 66 5.64 3.76 28.96
N THR A 67 4.96 4.42 28.02
CA THR A 67 3.78 5.22 28.36
C THR A 67 2.51 4.39 28.21
N ASN A 68 1.79 4.23 29.33
CA ASN A 68 0.47 3.60 29.47
C ASN A 68 -0.66 4.28 28.65
N LYS A 69 -0.33 5.09 27.64
CA LYS A 69 -1.30 5.68 26.72
C LYS A 69 -1.39 4.77 25.50
N LEU A 70 -2.18 3.69 25.62
CA LEU A 70 -2.64 2.94 24.46
C LEU A 70 -3.53 3.86 23.63
N HIS A 71 -2.95 4.46 22.59
CA HIS A 71 -3.71 4.94 21.45
C HIS A 71 -3.07 4.34 20.20
N VAL A 72 -3.05 3.00 20.17
CA VAL A 72 -2.81 2.24 18.95
C VAL A 72 -3.91 2.65 17.98
N ASN A 73 -3.60 3.62 17.13
CA ASN A 73 -4.35 3.85 15.92
C ASN A 73 -4.14 2.57 15.11
N SER A 74 -5.11 1.65 15.19
CA SER A 74 -5.04 0.28 14.65
C SER A 74 -4.73 0.19 13.15
N LYS A 75 -4.71 1.35 12.48
CA LYS A 75 -4.47 1.50 11.06
C LYS A 75 -2.99 1.63 10.71
N TYR A 76 -2.09 1.83 11.68
CA TYR A 76 -0.66 1.87 11.40
C TYR A 76 0.02 0.54 11.70
N PHE A 77 0.92 0.13 10.81
CA PHE A 77 1.69 -1.10 10.92
C PHE A 77 3.16 -0.82 10.60
N LEU A 78 4.07 -1.36 11.43
CA LEU A 78 5.51 -1.29 11.22
C LEU A 78 5.99 -2.65 10.69
N SER A 79 6.58 -2.65 9.51
CA SER A 79 7.17 -3.85 8.89
C SER A 79 8.54 -4.18 9.50
N ASP A 80 8.97 -5.44 9.39
CA ASP A 80 10.27 -5.93 9.90
C ASP A 80 11.48 -5.18 9.32
N ASN A 81 11.33 -4.59 8.14
CA ASN A 81 12.35 -3.75 7.51
C ASN A 81 12.36 -2.29 8.01
N GLY A 82 11.51 -1.94 8.97
CA GLY A 82 11.42 -0.60 9.55
C GLY A 82 10.58 0.40 8.74
N LEU A 83 9.81 -0.07 7.76
CA LEU A 83 8.89 0.77 7.00
C LEU A 83 7.53 0.88 7.68
N LEU A 84 6.99 2.10 7.72
CA LEU A 84 5.68 2.39 8.32
C LEU A 84 4.61 2.42 7.24
N TYR A 85 3.52 1.70 7.48
CA TYR A 85 2.35 1.64 6.60
C TYR A 85 1.10 2.13 7.33
N PHE A 86 0.17 2.68 6.54
CA PHE A 86 -1.17 3.03 6.97
C PHE A 86 -2.21 2.26 6.14
N GLU A 87 -3.12 1.58 6.81
CA GLU A 87 -4.27 0.92 6.21
C GLU A 87 -5.39 1.93 5.99
N ASP A 88 -5.78 2.12 4.72
CA ASP A 88 -6.91 2.97 4.39
C ASP A 88 -8.26 2.27 4.62
N TRP A 89 -9.36 2.95 4.34
CA TRP A 89 -10.70 2.41 4.56
C TRP A 89 -11.07 1.25 3.63
N ASN A 90 -10.32 1.04 2.54
CA ASN A 90 -10.48 -0.10 1.64
C ASN A 90 -9.61 -1.30 2.04
N GLY A 91 -8.85 -1.20 3.15
CA GLY A 91 -7.89 -2.23 3.53
C GLY A 91 -6.59 -2.20 2.72
N ASN A 92 -6.32 -1.12 1.98
CA ASN A 92 -5.08 -0.98 1.23
C ASN A 92 -3.98 -0.38 2.11
N ASN A 93 -2.81 -1.02 2.09
CA ASN A 93 -1.62 -0.54 2.79
C ASN A 93 -0.90 0.54 1.97
N LYS A 94 -0.76 1.72 2.56
CA LYS A 94 -0.04 2.85 1.97
C LYS A 94 1.25 3.10 2.73
N LEU A 95 2.36 3.16 2.02
CA LEU A 95 3.65 3.50 2.60
C LEU A 95 3.63 4.96 3.12
N CYS A 96 3.94 5.16 4.39
CA CYS A 96 4.02 6.48 4.99
C CYS A 96 5.33 7.15 4.56
N VAL A 97 5.23 8.30 3.90
CA VAL A 97 6.40 9.04 3.40
C VAL A 97 6.85 10.11 4.41
N PRO A 98 8.05 10.00 4.99
CA PRO A 98 8.54 11.00 5.94
C PRO A 98 8.72 12.35 5.24
N GLU A 99 8.54 13.44 5.97
CA GLU A 99 8.55 14.82 5.43
C GLU A 99 9.81 15.11 4.60
N SER A 100 10.97 14.65 5.06
CA SER A 100 12.27 14.83 4.38
C SER A 100 12.36 14.19 3.00
N LEU A 101 11.54 13.17 2.70
CA LEU A 101 11.57 12.44 1.42
C LEU A 101 10.46 12.88 0.45
N ARG A 102 9.46 13.64 0.90
CA ARG A 102 8.30 14.01 0.07
C ARG A 102 8.70 14.74 -1.21
N VAL A 103 9.60 15.72 -1.11
CA VAL A 103 10.03 16.52 -2.28
C VAL A 103 10.76 15.64 -3.30
N GLN A 104 11.65 14.77 -2.84
CA GLN A 104 12.39 13.85 -3.71
C GLN A 104 11.42 12.89 -4.43
N ILE A 105 10.51 12.26 -3.69
CA ILE A 105 9.55 11.31 -4.25
C ILE A 105 8.60 12.00 -5.23
N MET A 106 8.09 13.20 -4.91
CA MET A 106 7.24 13.95 -5.83
C MET A 106 7.99 14.33 -7.10
N LYS A 107 9.28 14.68 -6.99
CA LYS A 107 10.13 14.93 -8.15
C LYS A 107 10.33 13.67 -8.98
N GLU A 108 10.65 12.53 -8.37
CA GLU A 108 10.79 11.25 -9.07
C GLU A 108 9.50 10.85 -9.79
N ILE A 109 8.35 10.99 -9.14
CA ILE A 109 7.04 10.72 -9.76
C ILE A 109 6.82 11.65 -10.95
N HIS A 110 7.05 12.96 -10.77
CA HIS A 110 6.86 13.96 -11.83
C HIS A 110 7.80 13.71 -13.02
N ASP A 111 9.07 13.39 -12.76
CA ASP A 111 10.08 13.17 -13.79
C ASP A 111 9.90 11.80 -14.47
N SER A 112 9.39 10.80 -13.75
CA SER A 112 9.07 9.45 -14.24
C SER A 112 7.80 9.39 -15.12
N ILE A 113 6.98 10.46 -15.18
CA ILE A 113 5.86 10.57 -16.15
C ILE A 113 6.34 10.38 -17.60
N THR A 114 7.63 10.59 -17.89
CA THR A 114 8.21 10.30 -19.20
C THR A 114 8.38 8.81 -19.51
N GLU A 115 8.31 7.90 -18.52
CA GLU A 115 8.45 6.44 -18.72
C GLU A 115 7.11 5.70 -18.85
N SER A 116 5.98 6.36 -18.56
CA SER A 116 4.61 5.84 -18.80
C SER A 116 3.92 6.49 -20.01
N ALA A 117 4.65 7.17 -20.88
CA ALA A 117 4.14 7.79 -22.11
C ALA A 117 4.02 6.79 -23.28
N HIS A 118 3.38 5.64 -23.06
CA HIS A 118 2.89 4.77 -24.14
C HIS A 118 1.64 4.01 -23.69
N GLY A 119 0.51 4.72 -23.70
CA GLY A 119 -0.78 4.18 -23.32
C GLY A 119 -1.90 5.18 -23.56
N GLY A 120 -1.99 5.70 -24.78
CA GLY A 120 -3.00 6.64 -25.25
C GLY A 120 -2.64 7.18 -26.62
#